data_AF-A0A9E3N6Q3-F1
#
_entry.id   AF-A0A9E3N6Q3-F1
#
_cell.length_a   1.000
_cell.length_b   1.000
_cell.length_c   1.000
_cell.angle_alpha   90.00
_cell.angle_beta   90.00
_cell.angle_gamma   90.00
#
_symmetry.space_group_name_H-M   'P 1'
#
loop_
_entity.id
_entity.type
_entity.pdbx_description
1 polymer ?
#
loop_
_entity_poly.entity_id
_entity_poly.type
_entity_poly.pdbx_seq_one_letter_code
_entity_poly.pdbx_strand_id
1 'polypeptide(L)'
;MLWWSHLSALGGLNVTALLAVGVAAWLVAARCWRLALAWCLVFGGAMLVAAASQIAFIGWGIGIRSLAFTVFSGHATRAAAVFPVALFLLMERGSPWLRRAAVAAGGTLALAVALARIQVGAHSASEALSGCVLGLAAAGVFLARAGAAQDRSPQP
;
A
#
# COMPACT_ATOMS: atom_id res chain seq x y z
N MET A 1 9.21 1.15 23.78
CA MET A 1 10.00 1.07 22.53
C MET A 1 9.66 -0.16 21.69
N LEU A 2 9.49 -1.35 22.28
CA LEU A 2 9.13 -2.61 21.57
C LEU A 2 7.86 -2.53 20.69
N TRP A 3 6.79 -1.86 21.14
CA TRP A 3 5.52 -1.78 20.40
C TRP A 3 5.64 -1.08 19.03
N TRP A 4 6.46 -0.03 18.96
CA TRP A 4 6.69 0.74 17.75
C TRP A 4 7.57 -0.01 16.74
N SER A 5 8.49 -0.84 17.20
CA SER A 5 9.28 -1.74 16.35
C SER A 5 8.42 -2.84 15.74
N HIS A 6 7.46 -3.42 16.48
CA HIS A 6 6.52 -4.40 15.94
C HIS A 6 5.59 -3.78 14.89
N LEU A 7 5.08 -2.56 15.13
CA LEU A 7 4.31 -1.79 14.15
C LEU A 7 5.11 -1.48 12.88
N SER A 8 6.40 -1.14 13.01
CA SER A 8 7.28 -0.92 11.86
C SER A 8 7.59 -2.21 11.10
N ALA A 9 7.68 -3.35 11.81
CA ALA A 9 7.90 -4.67 11.22
C ALA A 9 6.72 -5.13 10.36
N LEU A 10 5.49 -4.68 10.65
CA LEU A 10 4.32 -4.92 9.79
C LEU A 10 4.46 -4.26 8.41
N GLY A 11 5.14 -3.11 8.31
CA GLY A 11 5.53 -2.51 7.03
C GLY A 11 6.77 -3.15 6.39
N GLY A 12 7.34 -4.16 7.06
CA GLY A 12 8.52 -4.91 6.63
C GLY A 12 8.30 -5.55 5.26
N LEU A 13 9.39 -5.63 4.49
CA LEU A 13 9.37 -6.18 3.13
C LEU A 13 8.86 -7.63 3.16
N ASN A 14 9.24 -8.41 4.17
CA ASN A 14 8.82 -9.81 4.33
C ASN A 14 7.29 -9.94 4.45
N VAL A 15 6.66 -9.16 5.35
CA VAL A 15 5.22 -9.23 5.62
C VAL A 15 4.41 -8.70 4.44
N THR A 16 4.79 -7.52 3.94
CA THR A 16 4.06 -6.86 2.85
C THR A 16 4.24 -7.55 1.51
N ALA A 17 5.42 -8.12 1.23
CA ALA A 17 5.63 -8.91 0.02
C ALA A 17 4.85 -10.23 0.05
N LEU A 18 4.85 -10.95 1.18
CA LEU A 18 4.03 -12.16 1.35
C LEU A 18 2.54 -11.88 1.15
N LEU A 19 2.03 -10.80 1.74
CA LEU A 19 0.65 -10.37 1.53
C LEU A 19 0.39 -9.98 0.07
N ALA A 20 1.29 -9.24 -0.58
CA ALA A 20 1.13 -8.86 -1.98
C ALA A 20 1.12 -10.07 -2.94
N VAL A 21 1.98 -11.07 -2.68
CA VAL A 21 1.99 -12.35 -3.38
C VAL A 21 0.71 -13.13 -3.08
N GLY A 22 0.25 -13.14 -1.83
CA GLY A 22 -1.02 -13.76 -1.45
C GLY A 22 -2.21 -13.17 -2.20
N VAL A 23 -2.28 -11.84 -2.33
CA VAL A 23 -3.30 -11.15 -3.14
C VAL A 23 -3.20 -11.54 -4.62
N ALA A 24 -1.99 -11.56 -5.19
CA ALA A 24 -1.81 -11.96 -6.58
C ALA A 24 -2.22 -13.43 -6.81
N ALA A 25 -1.81 -14.33 -5.93
CA ALA A 25 -2.16 -15.75 -5.96
C ALA A 25 -3.66 -15.97 -5.82
N TRP A 26 -4.32 -15.24 -4.92
CA TRP A 26 -5.77 -15.27 -4.75
C TRP A 26 -6.51 -14.85 -6.03
N LEU A 27 -6.10 -13.74 -6.66
CA LEU A 27 -6.71 -13.25 -7.89
C LEU A 27 -6.48 -14.20 -9.08
N VAL A 28 -5.32 -14.85 -9.14
CA VAL A 28 -5.01 -15.88 -10.14
C VAL A 28 -5.86 -17.14 -9.90
N ALA A 29 -6.00 -17.58 -8.65
CA ALA A 29 -6.83 -18.73 -8.28
C ALA A 29 -8.33 -18.47 -8.56
N ALA A 30 -8.79 -17.23 -8.35
CA ALA A 30 -10.12 -16.76 -8.72
C ALA A 30 -10.30 -16.58 -10.25
N ARG A 31 -9.28 -16.88 -11.06
CA ARG A 31 -9.26 -16.73 -12.53
C ARG A 31 -9.47 -15.27 -13.00
N CYS A 32 -9.28 -14.30 -12.11
CA CYS A 32 -9.40 -12.87 -12.38
C CYS A 32 -8.10 -12.28 -12.95
N TRP A 33 -7.59 -12.84 -14.06
CA TRP A 33 -6.28 -12.50 -14.62
C TRP A 33 -6.07 -11.00 -14.88
N ARG A 34 -7.12 -10.28 -15.32
CA ARG A 34 -7.06 -8.83 -15.55
C ARG A 34 -6.82 -8.05 -14.25
N LEU A 35 -7.46 -8.47 -13.15
CA LEU A 35 -7.27 -7.86 -11.84
C LEU A 35 -5.92 -8.25 -11.25
N ALA A 36 -5.48 -9.51 -11.42
CA ALA A 36 -4.13 -9.92 -11.03
C ALA A 36 -3.05 -9.08 -11.74
N LEU A 37 -3.18 -8.84 -13.05
CA LEU A 37 -2.25 -8.02 -13.81
C LEU A 37 -2.31 -6.54 -13.37
N ALA A 38 -3.52 -6.01 -13.15
CA ALA A 38 -3.69 -4.66 -12.62
C ALA A 38 -3.05 -4.50 -11.24
N TRP A 39 -3.21 -5.48 -10.35
CA TRP A 39 -2.56 -5.52 -9.04
C TRP A 39 -1.04 -5.49 -9.17
N CYS A 40 -0.47 -6.36 -10.01
CA CYS A 40 0.98 -6.40 -10.24
C CYS A 40 1.51 -5.08 -10.82
N LEU A 41 0.80 -4.47 -11.78
CA LEU A 41 1.20 -3.20 -12.38
C LEU A 41 1.13 -2.05 -11.38
N VAL A 42 0.06 -1.96 -10.59
CA VAL A 42 -0.16 -0.87 -9.65
C VAL A 42 0.77 -0.99 -8.44
N PHE A 43 0.90 -2.18 -7.86
CA PHE A 43 1.81 -2.45 -6.75
C PHE A 43 3.28 -2.35 -7.19
N GLY A 44 3.63 -2.97 -8.32
CA GLY A 44 4.96 -2.90 -8.91
C GLY A 44 5.35 -1.48 -9.29
N GLY A 45 4.42 -0.71 -9.87
CA GLY A 45 4.62 0.70 -10.19
C GLY A 45 4.88 1.56 -8.96
N ALA A 46 4.09 1.38 -7.89
CA ALA A 46 4.32 2.09 -6.62
C ALA A 46 5.70 1.75 -6.01
N MET A 47 6.13 0.49 -6.09
CA MET A 47 7.46 0.07 -5.65
C MET A 47 8.58 0.63 -6.53
N LEU A 48 8.37 0.68 -7.84
CA LEU A 48 9.32 1.25 -8.78
C LEU A 48 9.50 2.74 -8.53
N VAL A 49 8.41 3.48 -8.28
CA VAL A 49 8.47 4.91 -7.93
C VAL A 49 9.22 5.13 -6.63
N ALA A 50 8.94 4.32 -5.59
CA ALA A 50 9.65 4.40 -4.32
C ALA A 50 11.16 4.11 -4.49
N ALA A 51 11.51 3.07 -5.26
CA ALA A 51 12.91 2.72 -5.53
C ALA A 51 13.62 3.76 -6.40
N ALA A 52 12.96 4.26 -7.45
CA ALA A 52 13.49 5.30 -8.33
C ALA A 52 13.76 6.59 -7.56
N SER A 53 12.89 6.95 -6.62
CA SER A 53 13.10 8.11 -5.74
C SER A 53 14.29 7.91 -4.81
N GLN A 54 14.51 6.69 -4.30
CA GLN A 54 15.70 6.35 -3.54
C GLN A 54 16.97 6.44 -4.38
N ILE A 55 16.93 5.94 -5.63
CA ILE A 55 18.06 6.02 -6.58
C ILE A 55 18.34 7.48 -6.97
N ALA A 56 17.30 8.30 -7.20
CA ALA A 56 17.46 9.72 -7.51
C ALA A 56 18.09 10.48 -6.34
N PHE A 57 17.73 10.14 -5.10
CA PHE A 57 18.34 10.75 -3.93
C PHE A 57 19.79 10.30 -3.73
N ILE A 58 20.09 9.00 -3.84
CA ILE A 58 21.45 8.47 -3.67
C ILE A 58 22.38 8.89 -4.81
N GLY A 59 21.88 8.87 -6.05
CA GLY A 59 22.65 9.11 -7.26
C GLY A 59 22.83 10.59 -7.62
N TRP A 60 21.84 11.44 -7.33
CA TRP A 60 21.86 12.87 -7.68
C TRP A 60 21.69 13.82 -6.49
N GLY A 61 21.45 13.32 -5.27
CA GLY A 61 21.27 14.18 -4.09
C GLY A 61 20.00 15.04 -4.14
N ILE A 62 19.03 14.70 -4.99
CA ILE A 62 17.77 15.43 -5.15
C ILE A 62 16.91 15.19 -3.91
N GLY A 63 17.06 16.05 -2.90
CA GLY A 63 16.25 16.09 -1.69
C GLY A 63 15.89 17.52 -1.31
N ILE A 64 14.68 17.73 -0.84
CA ILE A 64 14.24 19.06 -0.39
C ILE A 64 14.59 19.19 1.09
N ARG A 65 15.76 19.79 1.37
CA ARG A 65 16.22 20.06 2.76
C ARG A 65 15.22 20.89 3.56
N SER A 66 14.50 21.81 2.91
CA SER A 66 13.49 22.67 3.57
C SER A 66 12.25 21.90 4.05
N LEU A 67 12.00 20.70 3.52
CA LEU A 67 10.89 19.82 3.92
C LEU A 67 11.40 18.55 4.65
N ALA A 68 12.70 18.45 4.91
CA ALA A 68 13.37 17.23 5.37
C ALA A 68 13.00 15.99 4.52
N PHE A 69 12.80 16.20 3.22
CA PHE A 69 12.33 15.17 2.29
C PHE A 69 13.51 14.60 1.53
N THR A 70 13.88 13.34 1.80
CA THR A 70 14.98 12.68 1.11
C THR A 70 14.51 11.50 0.27
N VAL A 71 13.67 10.61 0.79
CA VAL A 71 13.15 9.42 0.07
C VAL A 71 11.72 9.08 0.52
N PHE A 72 10.91 8.48 -0.36
CA PHE A 72 9.62 7.90 0.05
C PHE A 72 9.83 6.71 1.01
N SER A 73 9.14 6.69 2.15
CA SER A 73 9.22 5.55 3.07
C SER A 73 8.66 4.28 2.41
N GLY A 74 9.55 3.34 2.07
CA GLY A 74 9.16 2.06 1.48
C GLY A 74 8.24 1.25 2.40
N HIS A 75 8.43 1.35 3.72
CA HIS A 75 7.57 0.67 4.71
C HIS A 75 6.14 1.23 4.70
N ALA A 76 5.99 2.56 4.66
CA ALA A 76 4.68 3.21 4.59
C ALA A 76 4.00 2.93 3.24
N THR A 77 4.74 3.03 2.14
CA THR A 77 4.23 2.80 0.78
C THR A 77 3.69 1.39 0.61
N ARG A 78 4.42 0.36 1.06
CA ARG A 78 3.97 -1.04 0.96
C ARG A 78 2.76 -1.31 1.85
N ALA A 79 2.79 -0.86 3.10
CA ALA A 79 1.67 -1.05 4.03
C ALA A 79 0.38 -0.39 3.49
N ALA A 80 0.49 0.85 3.00
CA ALA A 80 -0.61 1.60 2.43
C ALA A 80 -1.18 1.02 1.14
N ALA A 81 -0.35 0.35 0.32
CA ALA A 81 -0.81 -0.32 -0.88
C ALA A 81 -1.50 -1.67 -0.57
N VAL A 82 -0.98 -2.43 0.40
CA VAL A 82 -1.36 -3.83 0.63
C VAL A 82 -2.54 -3.99 1.59
N PHE A 83 -2.55 -3.27 2.72
CA PHE A 83 -3.59 -3.48 3.74
C PHE A 83 -5.01 -3.15 3.28
N PRO A 84 -5.27 -2.01 2.59
CA PRO A 84 -6.62 -1.70 2.11
C PRO A 84 -7.12 -2.71 1.08
N VAL A 85 -6.22 -3.21 0.23
CA VAL A 85 -6.56 -4.18 -0.82
C VAL A 85 -6.79 -5.58 -0.26
N ALA A 86 -5.93 -6.03 0.66
CA ALA A 86 -6.10 -7.31 1.33
C ALA A 86 -7.42 -7.36 2.12
N LEU A 87 -7.71 -6.33 2.93
CA LEU A 87 -8.95 -6.27 3.71
C LEU A 87 -10.20 -6.16 2.82
N PHE A 88 -10.11 -5.45 1.70
CA PHE A 88 -11.20 -5.40 0.72
C PHE A 88 -11.48 -6.77 0.10
N LEU A 89 -10.45 -7.54 -0.25
CA LEU A 89 -10.61 -8.88 -0.81
C LEU A 89 -11.15 -9.88 0.22
N LEU A 90 -10.74 -9.78 1.50
CA LEU A 90 -11.35 -10.58 2.57
C LEU A 90 -12.86 -10.31 2.69
N MET A 91 -13.28 -9.06 2.47
CA MET A 91 -14.68 -8.64 2.57
C MET A 91 -15.38 -8.61 1.21
N GLU A 92 -14.85 -9.26 0.18
CA GLU A 92 -15.40 -9.22 -1.18
C GLU A 92 -16.85 -9.76 -1.24
N ARG A 93 -17.18 -10.75 -0.40
CA ARG A 93 -18.53 -11.32 -0.27
C ARG A 93 -19.44 -10.54 0.70
N GLY A 94 -18.93 -9.51 1.35
CA GLY A 94 -19.66 -8.69 2.31
C GLY A 94 -20.49 -7.59 1.66
N SER A 95 -21.32 -6.90 2.45
CA SER A 95 -22.10 -5.76 1.97
C SER A 95 -21.18 -4.62 1.47
N PRO A 96 -21.66 -3.74 0.56
CA PRO A 96 -20.89 -2.59 0.09
C PRO A 96 -20.38 -1.69 1.23
N TRP A 97 -21.14 -1.61 2.33
CA TRP A 97 -20.73 -0.88 3.54
C TRP A 97 -19.53 -1.54 4.22
N LEU A 98 -19.54 -2.87 4.36
CA LEU A 98 -18.45 -3.62 5.01
C LEU A 98 -17.15 -3.53 4.22
N ARG A 99 -17.24 -3.53 2.88
CA ARG A 99 -16.09 -3.29 1.99
C ARG A 99 -15.50 -1.89 2.17
N ARG A 100 -16.33 -0.85 2.27
CA ARG A 100 -15.86 0.52 2.57
C ARG A 100 -15.22 0.61 3.95
N ALA A 101 -15.81 -0.04 4.96
CA ALA A 101 -15.24 -0.10 6.30
C ALA A 101 -13.87 -0.81 6.31
N ALA A 102 -13.73 -1.89 5.54
CA ALA A 102 -12.47 -2.62 5.39
C ALA A 102 -11.36 -1.78 4.73
N VAL A 103 -11.70 -1.01 3.69
CA VAL A 103 -10.76 -0.07 3.05
C VAL A 103 -10.37 1.05 4.02
N ALA A 104 -11.33 1.61 4.76
CA ALA A 104 -11.07 2.63 5.77
C ALA A 104 -10.16 2.10 6.89
N ALA A 105 -10.41 0.88 7.38
CA ALA A 105 -9.58 0.21 8.38
C ALA A 105 -8.16 -0.07 7.86
N GLY A 106 -8.00 -0.48 6.60
CA GLY A 106 -6.69 -0.65 5.99
C GLY A 106 -5.93 0.67 5.85
N GLY A 107 -6.65 1.75 5.51
CA GLY A 107 -6.09 3.10 5.43
C GLY A 107 -5.65 3.65 6.79
N THR A 108 -6.45 3.46 7.85
CA THR A 108 -6.06 3.85 9.20
C THR A 108 -4.88 3.05 9.72
N LEU A 109 -4.81 1.75 9.42
CA LEU A 109 -3.66 0.92 9.75
C LEU A 109 -2.38 1.40 9.04
N ALA A 110 -2.48 1.76 7.76
CA ALA A 110 -1.37 2.31 7.00
C ALA A 110 -0.89 3.65 7.56
N LEU A 111 -1.82 4.52 7.95
CA LEU A 111 -1.50 5.79 8.61
C LEU A 111 -0.83 5.55 9.97
N ALA A 112 -1.30 4.57 10.75
CA ALA A 112 -0.68 4.18 12.01
C ALA A 112 0.76 3.67 11.82
N VAL A 113 1.03 2.89 10.76
CA VAL A 113 2.40 2.45 10.39
C VAL A 113 3.27 3.64 9.98
N ALA A 114 2.72 4.61 9.24
CA ALA A 114 3.44 5.83 8.87
C ALA A 114 3.80 6.67 10.11
N LEU A 115 2.84 6.91 11.01
CA LEU A 115 3.04 7.62 12.27
C LEU A 115 4.03 6.89 13.19
N ALA A 116 3.98 5.55 13.22
CA ALA A 116 4.94 4.74 13.97
C ALA A 116 6.38 4.97 13.49
N ARG A 117 6.60 5.13 12.17
CA ARG A 117 7.94 5.40 11.63
C ARG A 117 8.45 6.79 11.97
N ILE A 118 7.58 7.78 12.11
CA ILE A 118 7.91 9.13 12.59
C ILE A 118 8.35 9.07 14.06
N GLN A 119 7.59 8.35 14.89
CA GLN A 119 7.87 8.26 16.33
C GLN A 119 9.11 7.43 16.69
N VAL A 120 9.51 6.49 15.83
CA VAL A 120 10.79 5.76 15.97
C VAL A 120 11.99 6.63 15.56
N GLY A 121 11.76 7.83 15.00
CA GLY A 121 12.83 8.73 14.55
C GLY A 121 13.59 8.22 13.33
N ALA A 122 13.06 7.22 12.62
CA ALA A 122 13.73 6.55 11.52
C ALA A 122 13.59 7.31 10.18
N HIS A 123 12.59 8.18 10.04
CA HIS A 123 12.33 9.01 8.86
C HIS A 123 11.66 10.32 9.25
N SER A 124 11.82 11.33 8.38
CA SER A 124 11.11 12.60 8.54
C SER A 124 9.62 12.45 8.24
N ALA A 125 8.78 13.28 8.86
CA ALA A 125 7.32 13.21 8.72
C ALA A 125 6.85 13.28 7.25
N SER A 126 7.54 14.08 6.44
CA SER A 126 7.25 14.27 5.02
C SER A 126 7.51 13.00 4.18
N GLU A 127 8.51 12.19 4.55
CA GLU A 127 8.86 10.92 3.89
C GLU A 127 7.87 9.80 4.22
N ALA A 128 7.40 9.76 5.46
CA ALA A 128 6.39 8.83 5.92
C ALA A 128 5.02 9.14 5.29
N LEU A 129 4.64 10.42 5.26
CA LEU A 129 3.34 10.84 4.74
C LEU A 129 3.25 10.69 3.22
N SER A 130 4.29 11.07 2.49
CA SER A 130 4.35 10.90 1.02
C SER A 130 4.32 9.44 0.59
N GLY A 131 5.04 8.55 1.29
CA GLY A 131 4.99 7.11 1.05
C GLY A 131 3.60 6.55 1.30
N CYS A 132 2.94 7.00 2.38
CA CYS A 132 1.56 6.63 2.68
C CYS A 132 0.60 7.08 1.57
N VAL A 133 0.70 8.34 1.10
CA VAL A 133 -0.13 8.87 0.01
C VAL A 133 0.09 8.07 -1.28
N LEU A 134 1.34 7.76 -1.64
CA LEU A 134 1.66 6.97 -2.83
C LEU A 134 1.03 5.57 -2.76
N GLY A 135 1.14 4.90 -1.61
CA GLY A 135 0.53 3.58 -1.42
C GLY A 135 -1.00 3.60 -1.39
N LEU A 136 -1.62 4.61 -0.75
CA LEU A 136 -3.07 4.78 -0.73
C LEU A 136 -3.62 5.11 -2.13
N ALA A 137 -2.90 5.92 -2.91
CA ALA A 137 -3.26 6.20 -4.29
C ALA A 137 -3.22 4.93 -5.14
N ALA A 138 -2.19 4.11 -4.99
CA ALA A 138 -2.09 2.80 -5.65
C ALA A 138 -3.25 1.88 -5.24
N ALA A 139 -3.55 1.77 -3.94
CA ALA A 139 -4.69 1.00 -3.46
C ALA A 139 -6.02 1.52 -4.06
N GLY A 140 -6.22 2.84 -4.09
CA GLY A 140 -7.41 3.47 -4.66
C GLY A 140 -7.60 3.16 -6.15
N VAL A 141 -6.52 3.22 -6.94
CA VAL A 141 -6.55 2.85 -8.38
C VAL A 141 -6.95 1.39 -8.55
N PHE A 142 -6.38 0.48 -7.76
CA PHE A 142 -6.75 -0.93 -7.81
C PHE A 142 -8.21 -1.16 -7.42
N LEU A 143 -8.66 -0.55 -6.32
CA LEU A 143 -10.03 -0.69 -5.82
C LEU A 143 -11.07 -0.14 -6.80
N ALA A 144 -10.78 0.99 -7.47
CA ALA A 144 -11.64 1.54 -8.52
C ALA A 144 -11.76 0.57 -9.71
N ARG A 145 -10.66 -0.09 -10.10
CA ARG A 145 -10.66 -1.11 -11.16
C ARG A 145 -11.41 -2.38 -10.73
N ALA A 146 -11.26 -2.79 -9.48
CA ALA A 146 -11.98 -3.94 -8.92
C ALA A 146 -13.48 -3.68 -8.81
N GLY A 147 -13.89 -2.50 -8.33
CA GLY A 147 -15.29 -2.08 -8.28
C GLY A 147 -15.94 -2.03 -9.67
N ALA A 148 -15.28 -1.38 -10.63
CA ALA A 148 -15.78 -1.31 -12.01
C ALA A 148 -15.87 -2.68 -12.70
N ALA A 149 -15.07 -3.66 -12.28
CA ALA A 149 -15.17 -5.04 -12.77
C ALA A 149 -16.37 -5.77 -12.16
N GLN A 150 -16.65 -5.54 -10.86
CA GLN A 150 -17.78 -6.16 -10.16
C GLN A 150 -19.13 -5.60 -10.61
N ASP A 151 -19.24 -4.30 -10.89
CA ASP A 151 -20.46 -3.68 -11.44
C ASP A 151 -20.81 -4.20 -12.85
N ARG A 152 -19.85 -4.82 -13.55
CA ARG A 152 -20.04 -5.42 -14.88
C ARG A 152 -20.35 -6.92 -14.83
N SER A 153 -20.32 -7.55 -13.67
CA SER A 153 -20.80 -8.93 -13.51
C SER A 153 -22.33 -8.87 -13.53
N PRO A 154 -23.01 -9.59 -14.45
CA PRO A 154 -24.47 -9.72 -14.39
C PRO A 154 -24.83 -10.31 -13.02
N GLN A 155 -25.67 -9.62 -12.26
CA GLN A 155 -26.24 -10.23 -11.06
C GLN A 155 -27.19 -11.35 -11.51
N PRO A 156 -27.08 -12.56 -10.93
CA PRO A 156 -28.00 -13.66 -11.25
C PRO A 156 -29.43 -13.37 -10.80
#